data_AF-A0A355S611-F1
#
_entry.id   AF-A0A355S611-F1
#
_cell.length_a   1.000
_cell.length_b   1.000
_cell.length_c   1.000
_cell.angle_alpha   90.00
_cell.angle_beta   90.00
_cell.angle_gamma   90.00
#
_symmetry.space_group_name_H-M   'P 1'
#
loop_
_entity.id
_entity.type
_entity.pdbx_description
1 polymer ?
#
loop_
_entity_poly.entity_id
_entity_poly.type
_entity_poly.pdbx_seq_one_letter_code
_entity_poly.pdbx_strand_id
1 'polypeptide(L)'
;MRILNLTLALALLSAASISADIKINLKQENTNLKVLVDGKLFTEYHGDTRVPCLYPLMSPSGTHLTRQYPFVKEVAGEKSDHPHHTGFWFTHGNVNGHDFWHKDDCKIVTRSVGETKVSSSKDQATVSFTTELAWEAKGNPIILEKRRYDITLTATARYIDVTSTMKPAEGKV
;
A
#
# COMPACT_ATOMS: atom_id res chain seq x y z
N MET A 1 -14.37 20.00 -70.35
CA MET A 1 -14.04 18.99 -69.33
C MET A 1 -13.73 19.73 -68.03
N ARG A 2 -14.69 19.82 -67.10
CA ARG A 2 -14.56 20.58 -65.83
C ARG A 2 -14.08 19.62 -64.74
N ILE A 3 -12.90 19.89 -64.18
CA ILE A 3 -12.33 19.11 -63.07
C ILE A 3 -12.79 19.78 -61.77
N LEU A 4 -13.58 19.07 -60.97
CA LEU A 4 -14.10 19.54 -59.69
C LEU A 4 -13.06 19.22 -58.60
N ASN A 5 -12.37 20.23 -58.08
CA ASN A 5 -11.45 20.07 -56.96
C ASN A 5 -12.26 19.91 -55.67
N LEU A 6 -12.26 18.70 -55.11
CA LEU A 6 -12.88 18.38 -53.83
C LEU A 6 -11.87 18.63 -52.71
N THR A 7 -11.92 19.79 -52.08
CA THR A 7 -11.08 20.12 -50.92
C THR A 7 -11.66 19.47 -49.67
N LEU A 8 -11.06 18.37 -49.21
CA LEU A 8 -11.44 17.70 -47.96
C LEU A 8 -10.80 18.46 -46.79
N ALA A 9 -11.58 19.26 -46.08
CA ALA A 9 -11.14 19.93 -44.86
C ALA A 9 -11.11 18.92 -43.70
N LEU A 10 -9.91 18.48 -43.33
CA LEU A 10 -9.69 17.62 -42.17
C LEU A 10 -9.78 18.49 -40.90
N ALA A 11 -10.95 18.52 -40.28
CA ALA A 11 -11.13 19.17 -38.98
C ALA A 11 -10.37 18.37 -37.91
N LEU A 12 -9.20 18.88 -37.51
CA LEU A 12 -8.49 18.44 -36.31
C LEU A 12 -9.36 18.79 -35.10
N LEU A 13 -10.21 17.85 -34.67
CA LEU A 13 -10.79 17.89 -33.33
C LEU A 13 -9.65 17.67 -32.33
N SER A 14 -9.11 18.77 -31.82
CA SER A 14 -8.26 18.75 -30.63
C SER A 14 -9.11 18.20 -29.48
N ALA A 15 -9.02 16.90 -29.22
CA ALA A 15 -9.57 16.29 -28.03
C ALA A 15 -8.80 16.86 -26.83
N ALA A 16 -9.32 17.95 -26.25
CA ALA A 16 -8.89 18.39 -24.93
C ALA A 16 -9.15 17.21 -24.00
N SER A 17 -8.09 16.51 -23.60
CA SER A 17 -8.19 15.46 -22.60
C SER A 17 -8.61 16.13 -21.31
N ILE A 18 -9.89 16.05 -21.00
CA ILE A 18 -10.41 16.39 -19.69
C ILE A 18 -9.77 15.38 -18.74
N SER A 19 -8.66 15.76 -18.11
CA SER A 19 -8.02 14.95 -17.09
C SER A 19 -9.03 14.82 -15.96
N ALA A 20 -9.64 13.64 -15.85
CA ALA A 20 -10.52 13.32 -14.75
C ALA A 20 -9.69 13.23 -13.47
N ASP A 21 -10.25 13.71 -12.36
CA ASP A 21 -9.63 13.56 -11.05
C ASP A 21 -9.37 12.07 -10.77
N ILE A 22 -8.21 11.76 -10.19
CA ILE A 22 -7.83 10.40 -9.80
C ILE A 22 -8.80 9.90 -8.74
N LYS A 23 -9.56 8.84 -9.01
CA LYS A 23 -10.58 8.36 -8.08
C LYS A 23 -9.98 7.37 -7.11
N ILE A 24 -9.90 7.75 -5.84
CA ILE A 24 -9.48 6.86 -4.77
C ILE A 24 -10.70 6.34 -4.00
N ASN A 25 -10.74 5.03 -3.77
CA ASN A 25 -11.71 4.41 -2.89
C ASN A 25 -10.99 3.56 -1.84
N LEU A 26 -11.44 3.67 -0.59
CA LEU A 26 -10.98 2.82 0.49
C LEU A 26 -12.05 1.78 0.83
N LYS A 27 -11.65 0.53 1.02
CA LYS A 27 -12.56 -0.52 1.53
C LYS A 27 -11.89 -1.20 2.70
N GLN A 28 -12.45 -1.00 3.90
CA GLN A 28 -11.97 -1.64 5.11
C GLN A 28 -12.79 -2.89 5.41
N GLU A 29 -12.11 -3.97 5.79
CA GLU A 29 -12.70 -5.22 6.28
C GLU A 29 -11.84 -5.72 7.45
N ASN A 30 -12.42 -5.75 8.65
CA ASN A 30 -11.67 -6.01 9.89
C ASN A 30 -10.47 -5.05 10.03
N THR A 31 -9.26 -5.60 10.14
CA THR A 31 -7.98 -4.88 10.20
C THR A 31 -7.34 -4.66 8.83
N ASN A 32 -8.01 -5.03 7.73
CA ASN A 32 -7.48 -4.86 6.39
C ASN A 32 -8.09 -3.64 5.71
N LEU A 33 -7.28 -2.92 4.92
CA LEU A 33 -7.71 -1.71 4.22
C LEU A 33 -7.22 -1.73 2.77
N LYS A 34 -8.14 -1.93 1.84
CA LYS A 34 -7.88 -1.85 0.40
C LYS A 34 -7.86 -0.41 -0.06
N VAL A 35 -6.83 -0.05 -0.82
CA VAL A 35 -6.69 1.21 -1.55
C VAL A 35 -6.92 0.93 -3.03
N LEU A 36 -8.03 1.43 -3.57
CA LEU A 36 -8.35 1.31 -4.98
C LEU A 36 -8.15 2.65 -5.69
N VAL A 37 -7.52 2.60 -6.86
CA VAL A 37 -7.27 3.75 -7.75
C VAL A 37 -8.00 3.48 -9.06
N ASP A 38 -8.93 4.37 -9.40
CA ASP A 38 -9.82 4.24 -10.57
C ASP A 38 -10.52 2.87 -10.64
N GLY A 39 -10.93 2.37 -9.47
CA GLY A 39 -11.61 1.09 -9.31
C GLY A 39 -10.70 -0.14 -9.36
N LYS A 40 -9.40 0.02 -9.61
CA LYS A 40 -8.41 -1.07 -9.61
C LYS A 40 -7.64 -1.11 -8.29
N LEU A 41 -7.25 -2.30 -7.85
CA LEU A 41 -6.44 -2.45 -6.65
C LEU A 41 -5.06 -1.82 -6.85
N PHE A 42 -4.67 -0.89 -5.97
CA PHE A 42 -3.30 -0.39 -5.87
C PHE A 42 -2.52 -1.16 -4.82
N THR A 43 -3.07 -1.25 -3.60
CA THR A 43 -2.54 -2.07 -2.51
C THR A 43 -3.62 -2.36 -1.48
N GLU A 44 -3.39 -3.35 -0.64
CA GLU A 44 -4.13 -3.58 0.59
C GLU A 44 -3.17 -3.54 1.77
N TYR A 45 -3.55 -2.81 2.83
CA TYR A 45 -2.94 -2.99 4.13
C TYR A 45 -3.52 -4.26 4.74
N HIS A 46 -2.66 -5.23 5.03
CA HIS A 46 -3.00 -6.49 5.67
C HIS A 46 -2.62 -6.42 7.15
N GLY A 47 -3.59 -6.16 8.02
CA GLY A 47 -3.39 -6.18 9.48
C GLY A 47 -3.60 -7.56 10.11
N ASP A 48 -4.03 -8.53 9.31
CA ASP A 48 -4.33 -9.92 9.67
C ASP A 48 -3.14 -10.88 9.57
N THR A 49 -1.96 -10.36 9.22
CA THR A 49 -0.72 -11.12 9.06
C THR A 49 0.16 -11.06 10.32
N ARG A 50 1.23 -11.88 10.39
CA ARG A 50 2.20 -11.84 11.52
C ARG A 50 2.83 -10.46 11.71
N VAL A 51 3.07 -9.77 10.60
CA VAL A 51 3.62 -8.41 10.57
C VAL A 51 2.83 -7.62 9.53
N PRO A 52 2.25 -6.46 9.87
CA PRO A 52 1.35 -5.78 8.97
C PRO A 52 2.12 -5.25 7.77
N CYS A 53 1.55 -5.46 6.59
CA CYS A 53 2.22 -5.14 5.34
C CYS A 53 1.25 -4.50 4.33
N LEU A 54 1.82 -3.81 3.36
CA LEU A 54 1.14 -3.46 2.12
C LEU A 54 1.39 -4.56 1.09
N TYR A 55 0.32 -5.21 0.62
CA TYR A 55 0.39 -6.22 -0.42
C TYR A 55 -0.92 -6.28 -1.23
N PRO A 56 -0.86 -6.58 -2.54
CA PRO A 56 0.30 -6.38 -3.40
C PRO A 56 0.57 -4.88 -3.58
N LEU A 57 1.81 -4.48 -3.90
CA LEU A 57 2.02 -3.17 -4.52
C LEU A 57 1.87 -3.31 -6.03
N MET A 58 0.85 -2.66 -6.60
CA MET A 58 0.55 -2.73 -8.03
C MET A 58 1.08 -1.52 -8.79
N SER A 59 1.72 -1.76 -9.94
CA SER A 59 2.01 -0.71 -10.90
C SER A 59 0.71 -0.21 -11.58
N PRO A 60 0.72 0.99 -12.22
CA PRO A 60 -0.43 1.45 -13.00
C PRO A 60 -0.83 0.50 -14.16
N SER A 61 0.12 -0.28 -14.70
CA SER A 61 -0.14 -1.29 -15.73
C SER A 61 -0.72 -2.59 -15.18
N GLY A 62 -0.82 -2.75 -13.84
CA GLY A 62 -1.31 -3.95 -13.19
C GLY A 62 -0.23 -5.01 -12.92
N THR A 63 1.05 -4.63 -12.96
CA THR A 63 2.16 -5.52 -12.62
C THR A 63 2.38 -5.54 -11.11
N HIS A 64 2.61 -6.73 -10.53
CA HIS A 64 3.04 -6.85 -9.13
C HIS A 64 4.47 -6.33 -8.97
N LEU A 65 4.66 -5.34 -8.10
CA LEU A 65 5.98 -4.82 -7.74
C LEU A 65 6.58 -5.57 -6.55
N THR A 66 5.73 -6.08 -5.67
CA THR A 66 6.13 -6.98 -4.58
C THR A 66 6.01 -8.43 -5.04
N ARG A 67 6.97 -9.26 -4.61
CA ARG A 67 6.89 -10.73 -4.69
C ARG A 67 5.55 -11.23 -4.15
N GLN A 68 4.97 -12.25 -4.78
CA GLN A 68 3.66 -12.78 -4.44
C GLN A 68 3.66 -13.81 -3.30
N TYR A 69 4.70 -14.64 -3.21
CA TYR A 69 4.89 -15.49 -2.03
C TYR A 69 5.15 -14.63 -0.77
N PRO A 70 4.53 -14.94 0.39
CA PRO A 70 3.77 -16.15 0.71
C PRO A 70 2.25 -16.09 0.49
N PHE A 71 1.69 -14.98 0.02
CA PHE A 71 0.24 -14.84 -0.20
C PHE A 71 -0.28 -15.75 -1.30
N VAL A 72 0.50 -15.93 -2.37
CA VAL A 72 0.19 -16.86 -3.45
C VAL A 72 1.27 -17.94 -3.48
N LYS A 73 0.83 -19.20 -3.50
CA LYS A 73 1.73 -20.36 -3.61
C LYS A 73 1.92 -20.72 -5.08
N GLU A 74 3.06 -21.33 -5.38
CA GLU A 74 3.35 -21.91 -6.71
C GLU A 74 3.36 -20.88 -7.87
N VAL A 75 3.78 -19.64 -7.59
CA VAL A 75 3.96 -18.62 -8.62
C VAL A 75 5.18 -18.97 -9.48
N ALA A 76 4.96 -19.14 -10.78
CA ALA A 76 6.01 -19.48 -11.73
C ALA A 76 7.16 -18.47 -11.68
N GLY A 77 8.39 -18.97 -11.49
CA GLY A 77 9.59 -18.13 -11.36
C GLY A 77 9.85 -17.57 -9.96
N GLU A 78 8.91 -17.70 -9.02
CA GLU A 78 9.15 -17.39 -7.62
C GLU A 78 9.54 -18.65 -6.83
N LYS A 79 10.43 -18.48 -5.85
CA LYS A 79 10.72 -19.53 -4.88
C LYS A 79 9.62 -19.57 -3.81
N SER A 80 9.57 -20.65 -3.04
CA SER A 80 8.73 -20.75 -1.82
C SER A 80 9.60 -20.72 -0.57
N ASP A 81 10.44 -19.70 -0.47
CA ASP A 81 11.45 -19.50 0.59
C ASP A 81 11.29 -18.13 1.25
N HIS A 82 11.89 -17.95 2.43
CA HIS A 82 11.88 -16.69 3.18
C HIS A 82 10.47 -16.08 3.32
N PRO A 83 9.50 -16.79 3.94
CA PRO A 83 8.11 -16.31 4.07
C PRO A 83 7.99 -14.98 4.84
N HIS A 84 9.01 -14.60 5.60
CA HIS A 84 9.09 -13.31 6.26
C HIS A 84 9.32 -12.12 5.31
N HIS A 85 9.70 -12.33 4.04
CA HIS A 85 9.68 -11.28 3.00
C HIS A 85 8.24 -11.03 2.50
N THR A 86 7.34 -10.69 3.43
CA THR A 86 5.90 -10.53 3.22
C THR A 86 5.56 -9.10 2.82
N GLY A 87 5.28 -8.88 1.53
CA GLY A 87 4.86 -7.58 1.00
C GLY A 87 5.85 -6.44 1.31
N PHE A 88 5.32 -5.23 1.42
CA PHE A 88 6.07 -4.07 1.93
C PHE A 88 5.71 -3.83 3.40
N TRP A 89 6.66 -4.03 4.29
CA TRP A 89 6.48 -3.89 5.74
C TRP A 89 7.72 -3.26 6.38
N PHE A 90 7.57 -2.81 7.62
CA PHE A 90 8.62 -2.17 8.39
C PHE A 90 8.79 -2.86 9.75
N THR A 91 10.05 -3.06 10.15
CA THR A 91 10.40 -3.56 11.48
C THR A 91 11.83 -3.18 11.88
N HIS A 92 12.18 -3.47 13.14
CA HIS A 92 13.55 -3.58 13.64
C HIS A 92 13.81 -5.05 13.95
N GLY A 93 14.90 -5.60 13.39
CA GLY A 93 15.21 -7.03 13.52
C GLY A 93 15.32 -7.48 14.98
N ASN A 94 16.08 -6.76 15.80
CA ASN A 94 16.19 -7.02 17.25
C ASN A 94 15.54 -5.89 18.04
N VAL A 95 14.58 -6.22 18.90
CA VAL A 95 13.96 -5.30 19.86
C VAL A 95 14.03 -5.95 21.24
N ASN A 96 14.81 -5.38 22.15
CA ASN A 96 15.04 -5.90 23.51
C ASN A 96 15.41 -7.40 23.54
N GLY A 97 16.23 -7.86 22.59
CA GLY A 97 16.67 -9.27 22.50
C GLY A 97 15.70 -10.19 21.75
N HIS A 98 14.58 -9.68 21.25
CA HIS A 98 13.58 -10.42 20.49
C HIS A 98 13.70 -10.17 18.99
N ASP A 99 13.58 -11.23 18.19
CA ASP A 99 13.75 -11.18 16.73
C ASP A 99 12.40 -11.08 16.01
N PHE A 100 12.02 -9.88 15.60
CA PHE A 100 10.77 -9.62 14.86
C PHE A 100 10.86 -9.96 13.37
N TRP A 101 12.07 -10.19 12.86
CA TRP A 101 12.29 -10.52 11.46
C TRP A 101 11.97 -11.99 11.18
N HIS A 102 12.56 -12.91 11.95
CA HIS A 102 12.53 -14.34 11.63
C HIS A 102 11.62 -15.18 12.53
N LYS A 103 11.41 -14.79 13.80
CA LYS A 103 10.77 -15.70 14.77
C LYS A 103 9.26 -15.56 14.80
N ASP A 104 8.59 -16.71 14.86
CA ASP A 104 7.13 -16.78 14.95
C ASP A 104 6.59 -16.41 16.35
N ASP A 105 7.45 -16.43 17.38
CA ASP A 105 7.09 -15.96 18.73
C ASP A 105 7.14 -14.43 18.87
N CYS A 106 7.47 -13.72 17.78
CA CYS A 106 7.49 -12.27 17.66
C CYS A 106 6.59 -11.82 16.50
N LYS A 107 5.63 -10.94 16.80
CA LYS A 107 4.63 -10.44 15.83
C LYS A 107 4.31 -8.98 16.07
N ILE A 108 3.93 -8.28 15.02
CA ILE A 108 3.41 -6.92 15.11
C ILE A 108 1.90 -7.03 14.86
N VAL A 109 1.11 -6.79 15.89
CA VAL A 109 -0.35 -6.95 15.87
C VAL A 109 -1.01 -5.63 15.58
N THR A 110 -1.85 -5.58 14.55
CA THR A 110 -2.72 -4.44 14.29
C THR A 110 -3.87 -4.44 15.30
N ARG A 111 -3.91 -3.43 16.17
CA ARG A 111 -4.99 -3.24 17.13
C ARG A 111 -6.17 -2.48 16.53
N SER A 112 -5.88 -1.48 15.69
CA SER A 112 -6.90 -0.75 14.95
C SER A 112 -6.32 -0.11 13.69
N VAL A 113 -7.20 0.12 12.72
CA VAL A 113 -6.98 0.95 11.54
C VAL A 113 -7.98 2.11 11.64
N GLY A 114 -7.50 3.35 11.55
CA GLY A 114 -8.31 4.54 11.77
C GLY A 114 -7.71 5.81 11.17
N GLU A 115 -8.42 6.94 11.32
CA GLU A 115 -8.06 8.24 10.72
C GLU A 115 -7.80 8.15 9.20
N THR A 116 -8.80 7.79 8.40
CA THR A 116 -8.65 7.79 6.94
C THR A 116 -8.95 9.16 6.36
N LYS A 117 -8.03 9.68 5.53
CA LYS A 117 -8.26 10.88 4.73
C LYS A 117 -7.94 10.59 3.27
N VAL A 118 -8.85 10.97 2.40
CA VAL A 118 -8.64 10.95 0.95
C VAL A 118 -8.74 12.39 0.46
N SER A 119 -7.77 12.82 -0.35
CA SER A 119 -7.90 14.04 -1.15
C SER A 119 -7.57 13.72 -2.60
N SER A 120 -8.26 14.39 -3.52
CA SER A 120 -7.96 14.30 -4.94
C SER A 120 -8.03 15.68 -5.57
N SER A 121 -7.17 15.87 -6.55
CA SER A 121 -7.09 17.00 -7.45
C SER A 121 -6.77 16.47 -8.85
N LYS A 122 -6.75 17.36 -9.84
CA LYS A 122 -6.53 17.00 -11.25
C LYS A 122 -5.26 16.16 -11.50
N ASP A 123 -4.18 16.46 -10.78
CA ASP A 123 -2.85 15.89 -11.06
C ASP A 123 -2.30 15.03 -9.90
N GLN A 124 -2.99 15.03 -8.75
CA GLN A 124 -2.54 14.35 -7.56
C GLN A 124 -3.72 13.88 -6.72
N ALA A 125 -3.61 12.67 -6.17
CA ALA A 125 -4.47 12.20 -5.10
C ALA A 125 -3.65 11.63 -3.94
N THR A 126 -4.15 11.81 -2.72
CA THR A 126 -3.49 11.33 -1.50
C THR A 126 -4.44 10.47 -0.67
N VAL A 127 -3.88 9.46 -0.03
CA VAL A 127 -4.51 8.64 1.01
C VAL A 127 -3.64 8.74 2.25
N SER A 128 -4.24 9.11 3.37
CA SER A 128 -3.62 8.97 4.68
C SER A 128 -4.44 7.99 5.51
N PHE A 129 -3.79 7.09 6.22
CA PHE A 129 -4.42 6.31 7.27
C PHE A 129 -3.44 5.98 8.38
N THR A 130 -3.98 5.80 9.58
CA THR A 130 -3.22 5.52 10.80
C THR A 130 -3.56 4.11 11.28
N THR A 131 -2.57 3.45 11.87
CA THR A 131 -2.71 2.15 12.51
C THR A 131 -2.10 2.20 13.91
N GLU A 132 -2.80 1.61 14.87
CA GLU A 132 -2.27 1.40 16.22
C GLU A 132 -1.81 -0.05 16.29
N LEU A 133 -0.53 -0.25 16.63
CA LEU A 133 0.16 -1.53 16.58
C LEU A 133 0.74 -1.89 17.95
N ALA A 134 0.80 -3.20 18.23
CA ALA A 134 1.56 -3.74 19.34
C ALA A 134 2.59 -4.75 18.85
N TRP A 135 3.83 -4.53 19.23
CA TRP A 135 4.91 -5.49 18.97
C TRP A 135 4.92 -6.45 20.13
N GLU A 136 4.52 -7.68 19.88
CA GLU A 136 4.37 -8.71 20.89
C GLU A 136 5.54 -9.70 20.79
N ALA A 137 6.18 -9.95 21.94
CA ALA A 137 7.19 -10.99 22.10
C ALA A 137 6.66 -12.02 23.10
N LYS A 138 6.63 -13.30 22.70
CA LYS A 138 6.05 -14.40 23.49
C LYS A 138 4.63 -14.10 24.01
N GLY A 139 3.84 -13.42 23.18
CA GLY A 139 2.45 -13.04 23.47
C GLY A 139 2.26 -11.77 24.32
N ASN A 140 3.34 -11.10 24.73
CA ASN A 140 3.24 -9.87 25.53
C ASN A 140 3.66 -8.65 24.71
N PRO A 141 2.86 -7.56 24.68
CA PRO A 141 3.28 -6.30 24.08
C PRO A 141 4.53 -5.75 24.76
N ILE A 142 5.56 -5.42 23.98
CA ILE A 142 6.79 -4.77 24.46
C ILE A 142 6.97 -3.36 23.87
N ILE A 143 6.43 -3.10 22.68
CA ILE A 143 6.35 -1.77 22.05
C ILE A 143 4.92 -1.50 21.62
N LEU A 144 4.46 -0.28 21.83
CA LEU A 144 3.27 0.28 21.21
C LEU A 144 3.71 1.25 20.12
N GLU A 145 3.12 1.13 18.93
CA GLU A 145 3.45 1.97 17.78
C GLU A 145 2.18 2.58 17.20
N LYS A 146 2.20 3.90 16.99
CA LYS A 146 1.27 4.58 16.09
C LYS A 146 1.99 4.75 14.74
N ARG A 147 1.49 4.07 13.71
CA ARG A 147 2.07 4.13 12.35
C ARG A 147 1.10 4.78 11.39
N ARG A 148 1.55 5.81 10.70
CA ARG A 148 0.81 6.50 9.63
C ARG A 148 1.41 6.16 8.28
N TYR A 149 0.53 5.87 7.33
CA TYR A 149 0.84 5.73 5.91
C TYR A 149 0.29 6.95 5.17
N ASP A 150 1.12 7.59 4.37
CA ASP A 150 0.72 8.61 3.42
C ASP A 150 1.09 8.14 2.00
N ILE A 151 0.07 7.87 1.20
CA ILE A 151 0.21 7.42 -0.18
C ILE A 151 -0.12 8.58 -1.09
N THR A 152 0.84 9.00 -1.92
CA THR A 152 0.64 10.07 -2.91
C THR A 152 0.73 9.49 -4.32
N LEU A 153 -0.30 9.72 -5.11
CA LEU A 153 -0.40 9.29 -6.51
C LEU A 153 -0.30 10.53 -7.39
N THR A 154 0.60 10.53 -8.37
CA THR A 154 0.67 11.55 -9.43
C THR A 154 0.49 10.90 -10.80
N ALA A 155 0.56 11.68 -11.89
CA ALA A 155 0.55 11.12 -13.24
C ALA A 155 1.70 10.11 -13.49
N THR A 156 2.85 10.29 -12.86
CA THR A 156 4.09 9.55 -13.18
C THR A 156 4.69 8.79 -12.00
N ALA A 157 4.22 9.03 -10.78
CA ALA A 157 4.82 8.47 -9.58
C ALA A 157 3.78 8.00 -8.57
N ARG A 158 4.25 7.14 -7.68
CA ARG A 158 3.53 6.62 -6.51
C ARG A 158 4.51 6.72 -5.35
N TYR A 159 4.15 7.47 -4.32
CA TYR A 159 4.92 7.62 -3.10
C TYR A 159 4.18 6.94 -1.96
N ILE A 160 4.92 6.24 -1.10
CA ILE A 160 4.39 5.64 0.12
C ILE A 160 5.33 6.07 1.24
N ASP A 161 4.90 7.05 2.01
CA ASP A 161 5.60 7.52 3.18
C ASP A 161 5.05 6.81 4.42
N VAL A 162 5.96 6.37 5.29
CA VAL A 162 5.62 5.68 6.55
C VAL A 162 6.22 6.47 7.70
N THR A 163 5.38 6.92 8.62
CA THR A 163 5.82 7.59 9.85
C THR A 163 5.42 6.72 11.04
N SER A 164 6.39 6.35 11.86
CA SER A 164 6.19 5.51 13.04
C SER A 164 6.59 6.23 14.32
N THR A 165 5.67 6.30 15.27
CA THR A 165 5.95 6.75 16.64
C THR A 165 5.84 5.57 17.58
N MET A 166 6.95 5.21 18.22
CA MET A 166 7.05 4.04 19.09
C MET A 166 7.29 4.44 20.54
N LYS A 167 6.70 3.69 21.48
CA LYS A 167 6.96 3.80 22.91
C LYS A 167 6.98 2.40 23.56
N PRO A 168 7.71 2.20 24.67
CA PRO A 168 7.61 0.96 25.44
C PRO A 168 6.16 0.71 25.88
N ALA A 169 5.75 -0.56 25.86
CA ALA A 169 4.44 -0.96 26.39
C ALA A 169 4.40 -0.88 27.92
N GLU A 170 5.51 -1.19 28.57
CA GLU A 170 5.72 -1.08 30.02
C GLU A 170 7.16 -0.61 30.32
N GLY A 171 7.34 0.14 31.42
CA GLY A 171 8.67 0.53 31.90
C GLY A 171 9.41 1.58 31.07
N LYS A 172 10.70 1.77 31.37
CA LYS A 172 11.65 2.56 30.54
C LYS A 172 12.35 1.60 29.58
N VAL A 173 12.53 2.04 28.32
CA VAL A 173 13.32 1.34 27.29
C VAL A 173 14.77 1.19 27.74
#